data_AF-I1YE65-F1
#
_entry.id   AF-I1YE65-F1
#
_cell.length_a   1.000
_cell.length_b   1.000
_cell.length_c   1.000
_cell.angle_alpha   90.00
_cell.angle_beta   90.00
_cell.angle_gamma   90.00
#
_symmetry.space_group_name_H-M   'P 1'
#
loop_
_entity.id
_entity.type
_entity.pdbx_description
1 polymer ?
#
loop_
_entity_poly.entity_id
_entity_poly.type
_entity_poly.pdbx_seq_one_letter_code
_entity_poly.pdbx_strand_id
1 'polypeptide(L)'
;MTPEQSRDFTARLEAAAIFLLEREIFRKPDDLARRFGLPVPVVRYWWRQTDQTTQPVIQDQLSARDVKAIRKAHQTLEGWEKVKRYRPACGARLPGGKLCKRSVAIRPPEAWGMGALADRCRLHGGLAKRLRKKECNEADEES
;
A
#
# COMPACT_ATOMS: atom_id res chain seq x y z
N MET A 1 4.32 -11.36 3.15
CA MET A 1 3.42 -10.62 2.25
C MET A 1 3.97 -10.75 0.85
N THR A 2 3.22 -11.35 -0.06
CA THR A 2 3.59 -11.44 -1.49
C THR A 2 3.29 -10.12 -2.21
N PRO A 3 3.77 -9.92 -3.45
CA PRO A 3 3.46 -8.74 -4.24
C PRO A 3 1.96 -8.54 -4.48
N GLU A 4 1.22 -9.62 -4.75
CA GLU A 4 -0.24 -9.63 -4.89
C GLU A 4 -0.90 -9.13 -3.62
N GLN A 5 -0.55 -9.73 -2.48
CA GLN A 5 -1.08 -9.32 -1.18
C GLN A 5 -0.77 -7.85 -0.90
N SER A 6 0.42 -7.37 -1.28
CA SER A 6 0.79 -5.96 -1.14
C SER A 6 -0.07 -5.04 -1.99
N ARG A 7 -0.41 -5.44 -3.22
CA ARG A 7 -1.33 -4.69 -4.10
C ARG A 7 -2.72 -4.60 -3.49
N ASP A 8 -3.29 -5.74 -3.10
CA ASP A 8 -4.63 -5.81 -2.51
C ASP A 8 -4.72 -5.03 -1.19
N PHE A 9 -3.64 -5.04 -0.40
CA PHE A 9 -3.56 -4.24 0.80
C PHE A 9 -3.50 -2.75 0.49
N THR A 10 -2.75 -2.35 -0.54
CA THR A 10 -2.64 -0.95 -0.95
C THR A 10 -3.98 -0.42 -1.48
N ALA A 11 -4.68 -1.21 -2.28
CA ALA A 11 -6.03 -0.88 -2.75
C ALA A 11 -7.03 -0.69 -1.59
N ARG A 12 -6.92 -1.53 -0.55
CA ARG A 12 -7.73 -1.36 0.67
C ARG A 12 -7.39 -0.10 1.45
N LEU A 13 -6.11 0.27 1.54
CA LEU A 13 -5.69 1.53 2.16
C LEU A 13 -6.22 2.74 1.38
N GLU A 14 -6.10 2.71 0.05
CA GLU A 14 -6.61 3.74 -0.84
C GLU A 14 -8.11 3.94 -0.67
N ALA A 15 -8.89 2.87 -0.78
CA ALA A 15 -10.33 2.91 -0.61
C ALA A 15 -10.75 3.42 0.79
N ALA A 16 -10.05 2.98 1.84
CA ALA A 16 -10.31 3.46 3.20
C ALA A 16 -9.97 4.94 3.39
N ALA A 17 -8.86 5.40 2.80
CA ALA A 17 -8.46 6.80 2.87
C ALA A 17 -9.44 7.71 2.13
N ILE A 18 -9.81 7.35 0.89
CA ILE A 18 -10.80 8.08 0.10
C ILE A 18 -12.14 8.14 0.84
N PHE A 19 -12.64 7.00 1.34
CA PHE A 19 -13.91 6.95 2.07
C PHE A 19 -13.95 7.92 3.26
N LEU A 20 -12.87 8.03 4.03
CA LEU A 20 -12.81 8.93 5.18
C LEU A 20 -12.69 10.41 4.78
N LEU A 21 -12.09 10.71 3.62
CA LEU A 21 -11.98 12.06 3.06
C LEU A 21 -13.31 12.52 2.45
N GLU A 22 -13.96 11.68 1.66
CA GLU A 22 -15.29 11.95 1.10
C GLU A 22 -16.30 12.26 2.19
N ARG A 23 -16.23 11.57 3.34
CA ARG A 23 -17.13 11.78 4.48
C ARG A 23 -16.74 12.95 5.40
N GLU A 24 -15.71 13.71 5.05
CA GLU A 24 -15.11 14.79 5.86
C GLU A 24 -14.73 14.39 7.29
N ILE A 25 -14.48 13.09 7.54
CA ILE A 25 -13.93 12.64 8.84
C ILE A 25 -12.54 13.25 9.03
N PHE A 26 -11.79 13.39 7.93
CA PHE A 26 -10.59 14.21 7.85
C PHE A 26 -10.79 15.27 6.79
N ARG A 27 -10.61 16.55 7.14
CA ARG A 27 -10.82 17.68 6.21
C ARG A 27 -9.75 17.78 5.12
N LYS A 28 -8.54 17.30 5.39
CA LYS A 28 -7.40 17.40 4.47
C LYS A 28 -6.71 16.04 4.34
N PRO A 29 -6.25 15.67 3.12
CA PRO A 29 -5.49 14.44 2.91
C PRO A 29 -4.22 14.40 3.77
N ASP A 30 -3.60 15.55 4.01
CA ASP A 30 -2.40 15.70 4.83
C ASP A 30 -2.64 15.32 6.30
N ASP A 31 -3.81 15.64 6.84
CA ASP A 31 -4.16 15.35 8.24
C ASP A 31 -4.39 13.86 8.43
N LEU A 32 -5.11 13.22 7.50
CA LEU A 32 -5.26 11.77 7.44
C LEU A 32 -3.89 11.09 7.31
N ALA A 33 -3.05 11.55 6.38
CA ALA A 33 -1.73 10.97 6.14
C ALA A 33 -0.86 11.02 7.39
N ARG A 34 -0.81 12.17 8.08
CA ARG A 34 -0.07 12.34 9.33
C ARG A 34 -0.63 11.47 10.44
N ARG A 35 -1.96 11.36 10.57
CA ARG A 35 -2.61 10.55 11.60
C ARG A 35 -2.22 9.07 11.53
N PHE A 36 -2.14 8.51 10.33
CA PHE A 36 -1.86 7.09 10.13
C PHE A 36 -0.43 6.80 9.66
N GLY A 37 0.45 7.82 9.62
CA GLY A 37 1.83 7.66 9.16
C GLY A 37 1.95 7.20 7.70
N LEU A 38 0.98 7.53 6.86
CA LEU A 38 1.03 7.33 5.42
C LEU A 38 1.87 8.44 4.77
N PRO A 39 2.54 8.18 3.63
CA PRO A 39 3.22 9.24 2.91
C PRO A 39 2.22 10.29 2.40
N VAL A 40 2.39 11.55 2.77
CA VAL A 40 1.52 12.66 2.32
C VAL A 40 1.36 12.70 0.79
N PRO A 41 2.43 12.54 -0.03
CA PRO A 41 2.29 12.54 -1.48
C PRO A 41 1.40 11.41 -2.02
N VAL A 42 1.35 10.25 -1.34
CA VAL A 42 0.48 9.12 -1.73
C VAL A 42 -0.98 9.50 -1.52
N VAL A 43 -1.33 9.97 -0.32
CA VAL A 43 -2.73 10.28 0.00
C VAL A 43 -3.23 11.43 -0.86
N ARG A 44 -2.38 12.44 -1.13
CA ARG A 44 -2.68 13.51 -2.10
C ARG A 44 -2.85 12.98 -3.52
N TYR A 45 -2.06 11.99 -3.94
CA TYR A 45 -2.21 11.37 -5.25
C TYR A 45 -3.57 10.67 -5.35
N TRP A 46 -3.91 9.78 -4.40
CA TRP A 46 -5.20 9.10 -4.35
C TRP A 46 -6.37 10.08 -4.38
N TRP A 47 -6.32 11.11 -3.54
CA TRP A 47 -7.38 12.11 -3.49
C TRP A 47 -7.54 12.88 -4.80
N ARG A 48 -6.44 13.17 -5.52
CA ARG A 48 -6.52 13.82 -6.83
C ARG A 48 -7.10 12.95 -7.94
N GLN A 49 -7.18 11.63 -7.76
CA GLN A 49 -7.80 10.72 -8.73
C GLN A 49 -9.32 10.63 -8.58
N THR A 50 -9.91 11.27 -7.56
CA THR A 50 -11.36 11.33 -7.36
C THR A 50 -11.92 12.67 -7.86
N ASP A 51 -13.25 12.76 -7.93
CA ASP A 51 -13.95 14.03 -8.22
C ASP A 51 -13.88 15.02 -7.05
N GLN A 52 -13.27 14.62 -5.91
CA GLN A 52 -13.12 15.41 -4.69
C GLN A 52 -14.44 15.89 -4.08
N THR A 53 -15.55 15.25 -4.43
CA THR A 53 -16.88 15.49 -3.86
C THR A 53 -16.92 15.02 -2.41
N THR A 54 -17.35 15.88 -1.50
CA THR A 54 -17.51 15.55 -0.08
C THR A 54 -18.98 15.50 0.34
N GLN A 55 -19.27 14.64 1.30
CA GLN A 55 -20.56 14.43 1.95
C GLN A 55 -20.33 14.43 3.46
N PRO A 56 -20.32 15.62 4.09
CA PRO A 56 -20.05 15.72 5.52
C PRO A 56 -21.05 14.89 6.31
N VAL A 57 -20.51 14.09 7.23
CA VAL A 57 -21.33 13.23 8.07
C VAL A 57 -21.97 14.04 9.19
N ILE A 58 -23.30 14.05 9.23
CA ILE A 58 -24.08 14.61 10.35
C ILE A 58 -24.15 13.53 11.44
N GLN A 59 -23.57 13.82 12.61
CA GLN A 59 -23.45 12.85 13.72
C GLN A 59 -24.78 12.19 14.11
N ASP A 60 -25.84 12.99 14.17
CA ASP A 60 -27.16 12.54 14.62
C ASP A 60 -27.89 11.66 13.59
N GLN A 61 -27.40 11.59 12.35
CA GLN A 61 -28.00 10.83 11.25
C GLN A 61 -27.17 9.59 10.85
N LEU A 62 -26.10 9.29 11.58
CA LEU A 62 -25.27 8.12 11.28
C LEU A 62 -26.04 6.81 11.51
N SER A 63 -26.21 6.05 10.44
CA SER A 63 -26.67 4.67 10.57
C SER A 63 -25.61 3.82 11.27
N ALA A 64 -26.03 2.75 11.96
CA ALA A 64 -25.09 1.77 12.54
C ALA A 64 -24.15 1.16 11.48
N ARG A 65 -24.61 1.10 10.22
CA ARG A 65 -23.81 0.64 9.08
C ARG A 65 -22.68 1.63 8.74
N ASP A 66 -22.97 2.93 8.74
CA ASP A 66 -21.96 3.97 8.50
C ASP A 66 -20.91 4.01 9.61
N VAL A 67 -21.33 3.92 10.88
CA VAL A 67 -20.40 3.85 12.02
C VAL A 67 -19.44 2.66 11.88
N LYS A 68 -19.98 1.50 11.50
CA LYS A 68 -19.17 0.30 11.26
C LYS A 68 -18.21 0.48 10.09
N ALA A 69 -18.65 1.13 9.01
CA ALA A 69 -17.81 1.41 7.85
C ALA A 69 -16.64 2.35 8.20
N ILE A 70 -16.91 3.46 8.90
CA ILE A 70 -15.88 4.41 9.37
C ILE A 70 -14.87 3.69 10.27
N ARG A 71 -15.33 2.91 11.24
CA ARG A 71 -14.44 2.13 12.12
C ARG A 71 -13.56 1.17 11.33
N LYS A 72 -14.12 0.46 10.34
CA LYS A 72 -13.36 -0.46 9.49
C LYS A 72 -12.33 0.27 8.64
N ALA A 73 -12.65 1.45 8.13
CA ALA A 73 -11.70 2.27 7.38
C ALA A 73 -10.53 2.71 8.27
N HIS A 74 -10.80 3.20 9.49
CA HIS A 74 -9.76 3.50 10.48
C HIS A 74 -8.84 2.30 10.76
N GLN A 75 -9.42 1.13 11.07
CA GLN A 75 -8.65 -0.09 11.34
C GLN A 75 -7.80 -0.53 10.13
N THR A 76 -8.30 -0.33 8.92
CA THR A 76 -7.56 -0.64 7.69
C THR A 76 -6.32 0.25 7.58
N LEU A 77 -6.46 1.55 7.84
CA LEU A 77 -5.34 2.50 7.82
C LEU A 77 -4.35 2.25 8.97
N GLU A 78 -4.83 1.90 10.17
CA GLU A 78 -3.96 1.49 11.30
C GLU A 78 -3.13 0.25 10.98
N GLY A 79 -3.66 -0.65 10.13
CA GLY A 79 -2.94 -1.82 9.63
C GLY A 79 -1.64 -1.47 8.90
N TRP A 80 -1.53 -0.27 8.31
CA TRP A 80 -0.29 0.20 7.66
C TRP A 80 0.89 0.28 8.63
N GLU A 81 0.65 0.70 9.87
CA GLU A 81 1.71 0.87 10.86
C GLU A 81 2.34 -0.48 11.23
N LYS A 82 1.49 -1.50 11.33
CA LYS A 82 1.92 -2.89 11.51
C LYS A 82 2.77 -3.36 10.33
N VAL A 83 2.35 -3.05 9.09
CA VAL A 83 3.11 -3.42 7.88
C VAL A 83 4.47 -2.73 7.84
N LYS A 84 4.57 -1.43 8.18
CA LYS A 84 5.86 -0.72 8.24
C LYS A 84 6.82 -1.32 9.25
N ARG A 85 6.33 -1.73 10.42
CA ARG A 85 7.15 -2.32 11.50
C ARG A 85 7.58 -3.76 11.20
N TYR A 86 6.66 -4.58 10.72
CA TYR A 86 6.86 -6.03 10.55
C TYR A 86 6.91 -6.44 9.08
N ARG A 87 7.67 -5.69 8.28
CA ARG A 87 7.86 -6.00 6.85
C ARG A 87 8.52 -7.38 6.68
N PRO A 88 8.09 -8.18 5.69
CA PRO A 88 8.71 -9.46 5.41
C PRO A 88 10.18 -9.31 5.01
N ALA A 89 10.95 -10.38 5.21
CA ALA A 89 12.35 -10.43 4.79
C ALA A 89 12.47 -10.48 3.25
N CYS A 90 13.59 -9.96 2.74
CA CYS A 90 13.90 -9.87 1.33
C CYS A 90 14.04 -11.25 0.69
N GLY A 91 14.70 -12.20 1.35
CA GLY A 91 14.85 -13.57 0.87
C GLY A 91 15.67 -13.74 -0.41
N ALA A 92 16.45 -12.74 -0.85
CA ALA A 92 17.34 -12.89 -2.01
C ALA A 92 18.49 -13.85 -1.68
N ARG A 93 18.91 -14.70 -2.62
CA ARG A 93 20.07 -15.58 -2.45
C ARG A 93 21.36 -14.76 -2.53
N LEU A 94 22.20 -14.87 -1.51
CA LEU A 94 23.52 -14.23 -1.43
C LEU A 94 24.60 -15.16 -2.04
N PRO A 95 25.75 -14.61 -2.46
CA PRO A 95 26.94 -15.41 -2.76
C PRO A 95 27.31 -16.24 -1.52
N GLY A 96 27.21 -17.57 -1.62
CA GLY A 96 27.33 -18.49 -0.48
C GLY A 96 26.01 -19.10 0.01
N GLY A 97 24.91 -18.98 -0.74
CA GLY A 97 23.68 -19.76 -0.56
C GLY A 97 22.73 -19.28 0.55
N LYS A 98 23.16 -18.37 1.41
CA LYS A 98 22.32 -17.79 2.48
C LYS A 98 21.25 -16.85 1.91
N LEU A 99 20.12 -16.72 2.61
CA LEU A 99 19.05 -15.78 2.26
C LEU A 99 19.22 -14.42 2.94
N CYS A 100 18.93 -13.35 2.21
CA CYS A 100 18.94 -12.00 2.74
C CYS A 100 17.84 -11.79 3.79
N LYS A 101 18.26 -11.41 5.01
CA LYS A 101 17.36 -11.12 6.14
C LYS A 101 16.84 -9.68 6.21
N ARG A 102 17.34 -8.77 5.36
CA ARG A 102 16.87 -7.37 5.34
C ARG A 102 15.41 -7.32 4.94
N SER A 103 14.62 -6.42 5.52
CA SER A 103 13.23 -6.24 5.13
C SER A 103 13.09 -5.79 3.67
N VAL A 104 11.99 -6.19 3.03
CA VAL A 104 11.60 -5.63 1.73
C VAL A 104 11.48 -4.10 1.78
N ALA A 105 11.76 -3.45 0.66
CA ALA A 105 11.65 -2.01 0.55
C ALA A 105 10.18 -1.56 0.51
N ILE A 106 9.90 -0.38 1.06
CA ILE A 106 8.65 0.34 0.76
C ILE A 106 8.87 1.09 -0.55
N ARG A 107 7.94 0.94 -1.50
CA ARG A 107 7.98 1.63 -2.79
C ARG A 107 7.75 3.14 -2.61
N PRO A 108 8.27 3.98 -3.51
CA PRO A 108 7.90 5.39 -3.54
C PRO A 108 6.44 5.56 -4.01
N PRO A 109 5.79 6.69 -3.72
CA PRO A 109 4.37 6.93 -3.97
C PRO A 109 3.90 6.57 -5.39
N GLU A 110 4.69 6.92 -6.40
CA GLU A 110 4.39 6.74 -7.82
C GLU A 110 4.30 5.26 -8.22
N ALA A 111 4.85 4.37 -7.40
CA ALA A 111 4.91 2.94 -7.65
C ALA A 111 3.93 2.13 -6.77
N TRP A 112 3.09 2.79 -5.96
CA TRP A 112 2.13 2.11 -5.07
C TRP A 112 0.99 1.41 -5.81
N GLY A 113 0.72 1.76 -7.08
CA GLY A 113 -0.16 0.97 -7.95
C GLY A 113 0.33 -0.47 -8.18
N MET A 114 1.63 -0.74 -7.99
CA MET A 114 2.22 -2.09 -7.98
C MET A 114 2.28 -2.71 -6.58
N GLY A 115 1.70 -2.05 -5.57
CA GLY A 115 1.76 -2.43 -4.16
C GLY A 115 2.77 -1.60 -3.36
N ALA A 116 2.44 -1.26 -2.12
CA ALA A 116 3.27 -0.44 -1.24
C ALA A 116 4.61 -1.10 -0.85
N LEU A 117 4.68 -2.43 -0.84
CA LEU A 117 5.92 -3.19 -0.63
C LEU A 117 6.50 -3.65 -1.96
N ALA A 118 7.83 -3.60 -2.04
CA ALA A 118 8.59 -4.22 -3.11
C ALA A 118 8.80 -5.71 -2.87
N ASP A 119 9.26 -6.41 -3.91
CA ASP A 119 9.54 -7.85 -3.83
C ASP A 119 10.81 -8.15 -3.01
N ARG A 120 11.74 -7.18 -2.95
CA ARG A 120 13.07 -7.32 -2.34
C ARG A 120 13.47 -6.08 -1.55
N CYS A 121 14.57 -6.15 -0.81
CA CYS A 121 15.15 -4.98 -0.14
C CYS A 121 15.84 -4.04 -1.13
N ARG A 122 16.20 -2.83 -0.67
CA ARG A 122 16.85 -1.81 -1.50
C ARG A 122 18.14 -2.29 -2.18
N LEU A 123 18.95 -3.10 -1.50
CA LEU A 123 20.20 -3.63 -2.05
C LEU A 123 20.00 -4.71 -3.12
N HIS A 124 18.86 -5.40 -3.10
CA HIS A 124 18.55 -6.47 -4.04
C HIS A 124 17.51 -6.05 -5.08
N GLY A 125 17.50 -4.75 -5.43
CA GLY A 125 16.66 -4.22 -6.51
C GLY A 125 15.21 -3.93 -6.15
N GLY A 126 14.84 -3.86 -4.86
CA GLY A 126 13.46 -3.55 -4.46
C GLY A 126 12.93 -2.19 -4.94
N LEU A 127 13.81 -1.26 -5.32
CA LEU A 127 13.43 0.04 -5.89
C LEU A 127 13.65 0.13 -7.41
N ALA A 128 14.06 -0.97 -8.05
CA ALA A 128 14.27 -0.97 -9.49
C ALA A 128 12.93 -0.75 -10.20
N LYS A 129 12.89 0.25 -11.09
CA LYS A 129 11.70 0.57 -11.91
C LYS A 129 11.38 -0.50 -12.96
N ARG A 130 12.31 -1.42 -13.23
CA ARG A 130 12.12 -2.49 -14.22
C ARG A 130 11.51 -3.71 -13.55
N LEU A 131 10.35 -4.14 -14.04
CA LEU A 131 9.92 -5.53 -13.94
C LEU A 131 11.09 -6.38 -14.47
N ARG A 132 11.63 -7.28 -13.64
CA ARG A 132 12.56 -8.30 -14.17
C ARG A 132 11.81 -9.01 -15.28
N LYS A 133 12.34 -8.95 -16.51
CA LYS A 133 11.92 -9.84 -17.60
C LYS A 133 11.97 -11.25 -17.00
N LYS A 134 10.84 -11.97 -16.97
CA LYS A 134 10.86 -13.41 -16.69
C LYS A 134 11.90 -13.98 -17.65
N GLU A 135 12.90 -14.66 -17.12
CA GLU A 135 13.69 -15.57 -17.95
C GLU A 135 12.66 -16.57 -18.51
N CYS A 136 12.34 -16.43 -19.80
CA CYS A 136 11.76 -17.52 -20.53
C CYS A 136 12.80 -18.62 -20.46
N ASN A 137 12.48 -19.68 -19.71
CA ASN A 137 13.21 -20.93 -19.85
C ASN A 137 12.78 -21.47 -21.22
N GLU A 138 13.46 -21.03 -22.27
CA GLU A 138 13.56 -21.78 -23.52
C GLU A 138 14.36 -23.02 -23.16
N ALA A 139 13.64 -24.10 -22.84
CA ALA A 139 14.19 -25.45 -22.80
C ALA A 139 13.46 -26.23 -23.90
N ASP A 140 14.23 -26.41 -24.98
CA ASP A 140 14.18 -27.48 -25.99
C ASP A 140 13.09 -27.42 -27.08
N GLU A 141 13.51 -26.80 -28.19
CA GLU A 141 13.20 -27.24 -29.56
C GLU A 141 13.80 -28.64 -29.85
N GLU A 142 13.21 -29.32 -30.84
CA GLU A 142 13.74 -30.45 -31.62
C GLU A 142 13.72 -31.88 -31.02
N SER A 143 12.61 -32.59 -31.24
CA SER A 143 12.48 -33.59 -32.32
C SER A 143 11.18 -34.40 -32.21
#